data_AF-A0AA43HUN8-F1
#
_entry.id   AF-A0AA43HUN8-F1
#
_cell.length_a   1.000
_cell.length_b   1.000
_cell.length_c   1.000
_cell.angle_alpha   90.00
_cell.angle_beta   90.00
_cell.angle_gamma   90.00
#
_symmetry.space_group_name_H-M   'P 1'
#
loop_
_entity.id
_entity.type
_entity.pdbx_description
1 polymer ?
#
loop_
_entity_poly.entity_id
_entity_poly.type
_entity_poly.pdbx_seq_one_letter_code
_entity_poly.pdbx_strand_id
1 'polypeptide(L)'
;MYNKILNVLTKHTDKVLHFAAGMMVCLIVFIPLGNYFALLAAVIAGLGKEIRDKISYGRFDWLDLLVTVAGGAFVFACLQLRLLFL
;
A
#
# COMPACT_ATOMS: atom_id res chain seq x y z
N MET A 1 0.84 14.78 -28.00
CA MET A 1 1.84 15.02 -26.93
C MET A 1 1.19 15.20 -25.55
N TYR A 2 0.12 16.00 -25.44
CA TYR A 2 -0.63 16.25 -24.20
C TYR A 2 -1.08 14.97 -23.44
N ASN A 3 -1.64 13.97 -24.15
CA ASN A 3 -2.10 12.71 -23.54
C ASN A 3 -0.97 11.86 -22.91
N LYS A 4 0.28 12.02 -23.36
CA LYS A 4 1.41 11.27 -22.81
C LYS A 4 1.85 11.82 -21.45
N ILE A 5 1.82 13.16 -21.29
CA ILE A 5 2.14 13.84 -20.03
C ILE A 5 1.05 13.55 -18.99
N LEU A 6 -0.21 13.64 -19.38
CA LEU A 6 -1.35 13.29 -18.51
C LEU A 6 -1.29 11.84 -18.02
N ASN A 7 -0.97 10.87 -18.90
CA ASN A 7 -0.84 9.47 -18.50
C ASN A 7 0.32 9.21 -17.53
N VAL A 8 1.41 9.97 -17.62
CA VAL A 8 2.52 9.86 -16.67
C VAL A 8 2.09 10.43 -15.31
N LEU A 9 1.46 11.60 -15.30
CA LEU A 9 0.98 12.24 -14.08
C LEU A 9 -0.07 11.39 -13.35
N THR A 10 -1.07 10.86 -14.07
CA THR A 10 -2.10 10.00 -13.46
C THR A 10 -1.50 8.72 -12.89
N LYS A 11 -0.53 8.12 -13.58
CA LYS A 11 0.19 6.95 -13.09
C LYS A 11 0.98 7.24 -11.81
N HIS A 12 1.58 8.42 -11.65
CA HIS A 12 2.25 8.80 -10.41
C HIS A 12 1.27 8.99 -9.26
N THR A 13 0.15 9.68 -9.48
CA THR A 13 -0.88 9.88 -8.45
C THR A 13 -1.46 8.55 -7.97
N ASP A 14 -1.66 7.59 -8.88
CA ASP A 14 -2.11 6.24 -8.57
C ASP A 14 -1.15 5.52 -7.60
N LYS A 15 0.16 5.59 -7.84
CA LYS A 15 1.15 5.02 -6.91
C LYS A 15 1.13 5.68 -5.53
N VAL A 16 0.92 7.00 -5.46
CA VAL A 16 0.79 7.70 -4.17
C VAL A 16 -0.44 7.21 -3.39
N LEU A 17 -1.56 6.98 -4.08
CA LEU A 17 -2.76 6.42 -3.46
C LEU A 17 -2.53 5.00 -2.94
N HIS A 18 -1.83 4.16 -3.70
CA HIS A 18 -1.43 2.82 -3.27
C HIS A 18 -0.57 2.84 -2.00
N PHE A 19 0.40 3.75 -1.94
CA PHE A 19 1.26 3.92 -0.76
C PHE A 19 0.43 4.35 0.45
N ALA A 20 -0.41 5.38 0.29
CA ALA A 20 -1.28 5.88 1.35
C ALA A 20 -2.29 4.81 1.82
N ALA A 21 -2.83 4.00 0.91
CA ALA A 21 -3.71 2.88 1.26
C ALA A 21 -2.99 1.85 2.13
N GLY A 22 -1.74 1.50 1.79
CA GLY A 22 -0.90 0.64 2.61
C GLY A 22 -0.67 1.17 4.02
N MET A 23 -0.36 2.47 4.14
CA MET A 23 -0.21 3.14 5.44
C MET A 23 -1.50 3.06 6.27
N MET A 24 -2.65 3.36 5.66
CA MET A 24 -3.95 3.37 6.33
C MET A 24 -4.35 1.99 6.82
N VAL A 25 -4.19 0.95 5.99
CA VAL A 25 -4.47 -0.44 6.38
C VAL A 25 -3.62 -0.83 7.59
N CYS A 26 -2.32 -0.51 7.58
CA CYS A 26 -1.44 -0.81 8.70
C CYS A 26 -1.87 -0.06 9.98
N LEU A 27 -2.18 1.24 9.90
CA LEU A 27 -2.63 2.01 11.06
C LEU A 27 -3.95 1.49 11.67
N ILE A 28 -4.92 1.15 10.82
CA ILE A 28 -6.23 0.64 11.26
C ILE A 28 -6.09 -0.71 11.97
N VAL A 29 -5.28 -1.62 11.39
CA VAL A 29 -5.13 -2.98 11.91
C VAL A 29 -4.20 -3.06 13.12
N PHE A 30 -3.27 -2.11 13.23
CA PHE A 30 -2.38 -2.01 14.39
C PHE A 30 -3.15 -1.87 15.71
N ILE A 31 -4.23 -1.07 15.74
CA ILE A 31 -5.01 -0.80 16.96
C ILE A 31 -5.56 -2.08 17.60
N PRO A 32 -6.27 -2.98 16.88
CA PRO A 32 -6.82 -4.20 17.47
C PRO A 32 -5.86 -5.39 17.52
N LEU A 33 -4.89 -5.49 16.60
CA LEU A 33 -4.10 -6.73 16.42
C LEU A 33 -2.59 -6.57 16.62
N GLY A 34 -2.07 -5.34 16.72
CA GLY A 34 -0.65 -5.07 16.91
C GLY A 34 0.20 -5.12 15.64
N ASN A 35 1.52 -4.91 15.81
CA ASN A 35 2.45 -4.54 14.72
C ASN A 35 2.54 -5.56 13.58
N TYR A 36 2.74 -6.83 13.89
CA TYR A 36 3.00 -7.86 12.86
C TYR A 36 1.75 -8.14 12.00
N PHE A 37 0.58 -8.16 12.63
CA PHE A 37 -0.70 -8.34 11.92
C PHE A 37 -1.05 -7.13 11.05
N ALA A 38 -0.64 -5.93 11.47
CA ALA A 38 -0.82 -4.71 10.68
C ALA A 38 -0.04 -4.75 9.36
N LEU A 39 1.22 -5.17 9.38
CA LEU A 39 2.02 -5.32 8.16
C LEU A 39 1.46 -6.43 7.26
N LEU A 40 1.09 -7.57 7.84
CA LEU A 40 0.47 -8.66 7.09
C LEU A 40 -0.83 -8.22 6.41
N ALA A 41 -1.65 -7.41 7.09
CA ALA A 41 -2.87 -6.87 6.51
C ALA A 41 -2.60 -5.96 5.30
N ALA A 42 -1.56 -5.14 5.32
CA ALA A 42 -1.17 -4.33 4.17
C ALA A 42 -0.78 -5.20 2.96
N VAL A 43 -0.07 -6.32 3.19
CA VAL A 43 0.28 -7.30 2.15
C VAL A 43 -0.98 -7.96 1.59
N ILE A 44 -1.87 -8.44 2.45
CA ILE A 44 -3.12 -9.09 2.03
C ILE A 44 -4.02 -8.10 1.27
N ALA A 45 -4.13 -6.85 1.74
CA ALA A 45 -4.90 -5.81 1.08
C ALA A 45 -4.35 -5.47 -0.30
N GLY A 46 -3.03 -5.31 -0.43
CA GLY A 46 -2.37 -5.07 -1.72
C GLY A 46 -2.58 -6.23 -2.69
N LEU A 47 -2.38 -7.48 -2.23
CA LEU A 47 -2.64 -8.67 -3.04
C LEU A 47 -4.10 -8.76 -3.46
N GLY A 48 -5.03 -8.54 -2.53
CA GLY A 48 -6.47 -8.59 -2.79
C GLY A 48 -6.91 -7.55 -3.83
N LYS A 49 -6.40 -6.31 -3.75
CA LYS A 49 -6.67 -5.27 -4.76
C LYS A 49 -6.15 -5.70 -6.12
N GLU A 50 -4.89 -6.11 -6.23
CA GLU A 50 -4.31 -6.49 -7.54
C GLU A 50 -4.93 -7.76 -8.13
N ILE A 51 -5.36 -8.71 -7.30
CA ILE A 51 -6.15 -9.87 -7.76
C ILE A 51 -7.51 -9.42 -8.30
N ARG A 52 -8.20 -8.51 -7.60
CA ARG A 52 -9.47 -7.93 -8.07
C ARG A 52 -9.28 -7.20 -9.39
N ASP A 53 -8.20 -6.46 -9.56
CA ASP A 53 -7.88 -5.75 -10.80
C ASP A 53 -7.55 -6.71 -11.93
N LYS A 54 -6.86 -7.83 -11.63
CA LYS A 54 -6.63 -8.89 -12.60
C LYS A 54 -7.93 -9.51 -13.09
N ILE A 55 -8.89 -9.71 -12.20
CA ILE A 55 -10.22 -10.26 -12.53
C ILE A 55 -11.06 -9.23 -13.31
N SER A 56 -11.00 -7.95 -12.92
CA SER A 56 -11.87 -6.89 -13.45
C SER A 56 -11.36 -6.24 -14.74
N TYR A 57 -10.04 -6.04 -14.82
CA TYR A 57 -9.35 -5.30 -15.90
C TYR A 57 -8.30 -6.15 -16.63
N GLY A 58 -8.10 -7.41 -16.24
CA GLY A 58 -7.19 -8.34 -16.92
C GLY A 58 -5.70 -8.09 -16.66
N ARG A 59 -5.34 -7.25 -15.68
CA ARG A 59 -3.95 -6.87 -15.38
C ARG A 59 -3.67 -6.90 -13.90
N PHE A 60 -2.47 -7.38 -13.57
CA PHE A 60 -1.91 -7.34 -12.23
C PHE A 60 -0.65 -6.46 -12.27
N ASP A 61 -0.63 -5.38 -11.50
CA ASP A 61 0.52 -4.48 -11.43
C ASP A 61 1.32 -4.77 -10.15
N TRP A 62 2.45 -5.47 -10.33
CA TRP A 62 3.39 -5.76 -9.25
C TRP A 62 3.92 -4.52 -8.55
N LEU A 63 4.00 -3.38 -9.27
CA LEU A 63 4.48 -2.15 -8.70
C LEU A 63 3.43 -1.54 -7.76
N ASP A 64 2.13 -1.68 -8.05
CA ASP A 64 1.07 -1.26 -7.12
C ASP A 64 1.04 -2.09 -5.85
N LEU A 65 1.23 -3.40 -5.98
CA LEU A 65 1.40 -4.28 -4.82
C LEU A 65 2.60 -3.83 -3.97
N LEU A 66 3.78 -3.67 -4.59
CA LEU A 66 5.00 -3.29 -3.87
C LEU A 66 4.86 -1.93 -3.19
N VAL A 67 4.25 -0.95 -3.87
CA VAL A 67 4.03 0.39 -3.32
C VAL A 67 3.03 0.36 -2.15
N THR A 68 1.99 -0.48 -2.23
CA THR A 68 1.06 -0.71 -1.11
C THR A 68 1.78 -1.33 0.09
N VAL A 69 2.60 -2.37 -0.13
CA VAL A 69 3.37 -3.01 0.95
C VAL A 69 4.39 -2.03 1.53
N ALA A 70 5.05 -1.21 0.70
CA ALA A 70 5.99 -0.20 1.16
C ALA A 70 5.34 0.83 2.09
N GLY A 71 4.10 1.27 1.80
CA GLY A 71 3.34 2.15 2.69
C GLY A 71 3.06 1.52 4.05
N GLY A 72 2.65 0.25 4.08
CA GLY A 72 2.47 -0.49 5.32
C GLY A 72 3.78 -0.70 6.10
N ALA A 73 4.86 -1.06 5.40
CA ALA A 73 6.19 -1.24 5.99
C ALA A 73 6.76 0.05 6.58
N PHE A 74 6.50 1.20 5.95
CA PHE A 74 6.87 2.50 6.47
C PHE A 74 6.22 2.77 7.84
N VAL A 75 4.89 2.58 7.93
CA VAL A 75 4.17 2.72 9.20
C VAL A 75 4.68 1.73 10.24
N PHE A 76 4.87 0.47 9.85
CA PHE A 76 5.42 -0.56 10.74
C PHE A 76 6.79 -0.13 11.32
N ALA A 77 7.71 0.36 10.48
CA ALA A 77 9.01 0.84 10.93
C ALA A 77 8.89 2.03 11.90
N CYS A 78 8.01 3.00 11.61
CA CYS A 78 7.73 4.12 12.52
C CYS A 78 7.19 3.66 13.87
N LEU A 79 6.29 2.67 13.88
CA LEU A 79 5.71 2.13 15.11
C LEU A 79 6.75 1.36 15.94
N GLN A 80 7.66 0.61 15.31
CA GLN A 80 8.75 -0.07 16.01
C GLN A 80 9.73 0.92 16.64
N LEU A 81 10.10 1.99 15.91
CA LEU A 81 10.94 3.06 16.46
C LEU A 81 10.29 3.69 17.70
N ARG A 82 8.98 3.96 17.67
CA ARG A 82 8.26 4.49 18.85
C ARG A 82 8.41 3.58 20.07
N LEU A 83 8.30 2.26 19.89
CA LEU A 83 8.42 1.30 20.98
C LEU A 83 9.83 1.18 21.55
N LEU A 84 10.87 1.61 20.81
CA LEU A 84 12.26 1.64 21.29
C LEU A 84 12.57 2.85 22.18
N PHE A 85 11.75 3.91 22.14
CA PHE A 85 11.94 5.14 22.92
C PHE A 85 10.94 5.29 24.09
N LEU A 86 10.16 4.25 24.39
CA LEU A 86 9.22 4.16 25.52
C LEU A 86 9.71 3.08 26.50
#